data_AF-A0A191HVU0-F1
#
_entry.id   AF-A0A191HVU0-F1
#
_cell.length_a   1.000
_cell.length_b   1.000
_cell.length_c   1.000
_cell.angle_alpha   90.00
_cell.angle_beta   90.00
_cell.angle_gamma   90.00
#
_symmetry.space_group_name_H-M   'P 1'
#
loop_
_entity.id
_entity.type
_entity.pdbx_description
1 polymer ?
#
loop_
_entity_poly.entity_id
_entity_poly.type
_entity_poly.pdbx_seq_one_letter_code
_entity_poly.pdbx_strand_id
1 'polypeptide(L)' 'MGKKVLSILQNVNKEFGTTILIITHNPAISALGNQVIHMNSGRIAKEENNQVILNTEDIKWA' A
#
# COMPACT_ATOMS: atom_id res chain seq x y z
N MET A 1 -5.38 -4.93 14.55
CA MET A 1 -5.78 -3.50 14.47
C MET A 1 -5.33 -2.84 13.16
N GLY A 2 -4.06 -2.96 12.73
CA GLY A 2 -3.58 -2.32 11.49
C GLY A 2 -4.36 -2.68 10.21
N LYS A 3 -4.73 -3.95 10.01
CA LYS A 3 -5.57 -4.37 8.86
C LYS A 3 -6.90 -3.61 8.75
N LYS A 4 -7.57 -3.32 9.87
CA LYS A 4 -8.84 -2.58 9.88
C LYS A 4 -8.65 -1.13 9.41
N VAL A 5 -7.57 -0.48 9.85
CA VAL A 5 -7.23 0.89 9.40
C VAL A 5 -6.94 0.90 7.90
N LEU A 6 -6.14 -0.06 7.42
CA LEU A 6 -5.84 -0.17 5.99
C LEU A 6 -7.09 -0.41 5.15
N SER A 7 -8.04 -1.22 5.63
CA SER A 7 -9.31 -1.47 4.95
C SER A 7 -10.13 -0.17 4.81
N ILE A 8 -10.20 0.62 5.87
CA ILE A 8 -10.87 1.93 5.85
C ILE A 8 -10.20 2.87 4.84
N LEU A 9 -8.86 2.95 4.85
CA LEU A 9 -8.11 3.77 3.90
C LEU A 9 -8.36 3.33 2.46
N GLN A 10 -8.32 2.02 2.18
CA GLN A 10 -8.60 1.48 0.85
C GLN A 10 -10.03 1.81 0.40
N ASN A 11 -11.02 1.76 1.30
CA ASN A 11 -12.40 2.15 0.98
C ASN A 11 -12.50 3.64 0.69
N VAL A 12 -11.84 4.50 1.49
CA VAL A 12 -11.82 5.95 1.24
C VAL A 12 -11.20 6.29 -0.12
N ASN A 13 -10.12 5.61 -0.52
CA ASN A 13 -9.53 5.79 -1.84
C ASN A 13 -10.51 5.38 -2.96
N LYS A 14 -11.17 4.22 -2.83
CA LYS A 14 -12.12 3.71 -3.85
C LYS A 14 -13.39 4.55 -3.93
N GLU A 15 -13.94 4.99 -2.80
CA GLU A 15 -15.21 5.71 -2.72
C GLU A 15 -15.08 7.18 -3.14
N PHE A 16 -14.01 7.85 -2.71
CA PHE A 16 -13.84 9.29 -2.89
C PHE A 16 -12.77 9.67 -3.91
N GLY A 17 -12.04 8.71 -4.49
CA GLY A 17 -10.92 8.98 -5.40
C GLY A 17 -9.72 9.65 -4.70
N THR A 18 -9.64 9.55 -3.37
CA THR A 18 -8.60 10.22 -2.57
C THR A 18 -7.24 9.56 -2.76
N THR A 19 -6.20 10.34 -3.06
CA THR A 19 -4.81 9.84 -3.09
C THR A 19 -4.32 9.52 -1.67
N ILE A 20 -3.78 8.32 -1.47
CA ILE A 20 -3.26 7.87 -0.18
C ILE A 20 -1.78 7.49 -0.33
N LEU A 21 -0.93 8.08 0.51
CA LEU A 21 0.48 7.71 0.64
C LEU A 21 0.70 6.97 1.95
N ILE A 22 1.23 5.74 1.87
CA ILE A 22 1.51 4.90 3.03
C ILE A 22 3.03 4.68 3.13
N ILE A 23 3.61 5.05 4.27
CA ILE A 23 5.00 4.73 4.60
C ILE A 23 4.99 3.51 5.52
N THR A 24 5.70 2.45 5.12
CA THR A 24 5.72 1.19 5.86
C THR A 24 7.04 0.45 5.67
N HIS A 25 7.45 -0.31 6.69
CA HIS A 25 8.55 -1.27 6.61
C HIS A 25 8.06 -2.69 6.29
N ASN A 26 6.73 -2.92 6.22
CA ASN A 26 6.14 -4.22 5.92
C ASN A 26 5.87 -4.33 4.40
N PRO A 27 6.62 -5.16 3.66
CA PRO A 27 6.45 -5.29 2.21
C PRO A 27 5.08 -5.81 1.80
N ALA A 28 4.38 -6.57 2.65
CA ALA A 28 3.07 -7.12 2.33
C ALA A 28 2.01 -6.03 2.12
N ILE A 29 2.19 -4.85 2.74
CA ILE A 29 1.29 -3.70 2.57
C ILE A 29 1.46 -3.05 1.19
N SER A 30 2.64 -3.20 0.55
CA SER A 30 2.89 -2.62 -0.77
C SER A 30 1.93 -3.12 -1.84
N ALA A 31 1.40 -4.34 -1.70
CA ALA A 31 0.42 -4.95 -2.61
C ALA A 31 -0.94 -4.22 -2.63
N LEU A 32 -1.20 -3.33 -1.67
CA LEU A 32 -2.40 -2.48 -1.64
C LEU A 32 -2.26 -1.19 -2.46
N GLY A 33 -1.03 -0.76 -2.76
CA GLY A 33 -0.76 0.47 -3.48
C GLY A 33 -0.83 0.27 -4.99
N ASN A 34 -1.15 1.33 -5.72
CA ASN A 34 -0.98 1.37 -7.19
C ASN A 34 0.51 1.45 -7.57
N GLN A 35 1.25 2.31 -6.86
CA GLN A 35 2.68 2.54 -7.03
C GLN A 35 3.41 2.20 -5.74
N VAL A 36 4.56 1.56 -5.86
CA VAL A 36 5.46 1.20 -4.77
C VAL A 36 6.80 1.86 -5.01
N ILE A 37 7.25 2.67 -4.05
CA ILE A 37 8.55 3.35 -4.08
C ILE A 37 9.40 2.79 -2.95
N HIS A 38 10.49 2.12 -3.32
CA HIS A 38 11.48 1.64 -2.36
C HIS A 38 12.50 2.74 -2.11
N MET A 39 12.66 3.13 -0.85
CA MET A 39 13.64 4.12 -0.44
C MET A 39 14.83 3.45 0.26
N ASN A 40 16.04 3.91 -0.04
CA ASN A 40 17.26 3.52 0.66
C ASN A 40 18.17 4.74 0.84
N SER A 41 18.65 4.99 2.06
CA SER A 41 19.55 6.11 2.39
C SER A 41 19.10 7.46 1.82
N GLY A 42 17.79 7.77 1.93
CA GLY A 42 17.22 9.04 1.45
C GLY A 42 17.08 9.16 -0.07
N ARG A 43 17.32 8.08 -0.82
CA ARG A 43 17.18 8.02 -2.28
C ARG A 43 16.12 7.00 -2.69
N ILE A 44 15.50 7.23 -3.84
CA ILE A 44 14.66 6.22 -4.50
C ILE A 44 15.59 5.13 -5.03
N ALA A 45 15.39 3.90 -4.54
CA ALA A 45 16.14 2.72 -4.94
C ALA A 45 15.43 1.94 -6.05
N LYS A 46 14.09 1.91 -6.03
CA LYS A 46 13.26 1.20 -7.02
C LYS A 46 11.85 1.78 -7.05
N GLU A 47 11.22 1.76 -8.21
CA GLU A 47 9.81 2.08 -8.39
C GLU A 47 9.10 0.94 -9.12
N GLU A 48 7.91 0.60 -8.68
CA GLU A 48 7.09 -0.47 -9.25
C GLU A 48 5.64 -0.03 -9.32
N ASN A 49 4.93 -0.49 -10.35
CA ASN A 49 3.48 -0.32 -10.46
C ASN A 49 2.84 -1.70 -10.34
N ASN A 50 1.94 -1.86 -9.37
CA ASN A 50 1.20 -3.09 -9.19
C ASN A 50 0.19 -3.23 -10.32
N GLN A 51 0.32 -4.31 -11.12
CA GLN A 51 -0.65 -4.65 -12.15
C GLN A 51 -1.98 -5.12 -11.55
N VAL A 52 -1.92 -5.71 -10.35
CA VAL A 52 -3.06 -6.19 -9.58
C VAL A 52 -2.94 -5.67 -8.16
N ILE A 53 -3.97 -4.95 -7.71
CA ILE A 53 -4.03 -4.40 -6.35
C ILE A 53 -4.82 -5.37 -5.49
N LEU A 54 -4.20 -5.85 -4.42
CA LEU A 54 -4.86 -6.77 -3.50
C LEU A 54 -5.84 -6.02 -2.60
N ASN A 55 -6.89 -6.71 -2.15
CA ASN A 55 -7.70 -6.19 -1.05
C ASN A 55 -7.02 -6.45 0.28
N THR A 56 -7.38 -5.67 1.29
CA THR A 56 -6.76 -5.77 2.62
C THR A 56 -6.90 -7.13 3.30
N GLU A 57 -7.95 -7.86 2.95
CA GLU A 57 -8.27 -9.20 3.41
C GLU A 57 -7.29 -10.24 2.86
N ASP A 58 -6.81 -10.04 1.62
CA ASP A 58 -5.94 -10.96 0.89
C ASP A 58 -4.47 -10.85 1.30
N ILE A 59 -4.09 -9.81 2.04
CA ILE A 59 -2.71 -9.64 2.52
C ILE A 59 -2.40 -10.70 3.58
N LYS A 60 -1.37 -11.49 3.31
CA LYS A 60 -0.74 -12.34 4.32
C LYS A 60 0.24 -11.52 5.14
N TRP A 61 -0.07 -11.34 6.42
CA TRP A 61 0.92 -10.87 7.39
C TRP A 61 1.75 -12.07 7.84
N ALA A 62 3.06 -11.99 7.63
CA ALA A 62 4.03 -12.84 8.31
C ALA A 62 4.36 -12.24 9.68
#